data_AF-A0A0F9BJW8-F1
#
_entry.id   AF-A0A0F9BJW8-F1
#
_cell.length_a   1.000
_cell.length_b   1.000
_cell.length_c   1.000
_cell.angle_alpha   90.00
_cell.angle_beta   90.00
_cell.angle_gamma   90.00
#
_symmetry.space_group_name_H-M   'P 1'
#
loop_
_entity.id
_entity.type
_entity.pdbx_description
1 polymer ?
#
loop_
_entity_poly.entity_id
_entity_poly.type
_entity_poly.pdbx_seq_one_letter_code
_entity_poly.pdbx_strand_id
1 'polypeptide(L)'
;DQKEGHNTFHRYLKDITFHPNPMVQRLMGMGGHLGIGATRAEALIRRFGTVYNVATATPEMLEAVEWKDQKGRVQRIGKAVAVKFLRGVGRPDV
;
A
#
# COMPACT_ATOMS: atom_id res chain seq x y z
N ASP A 1 50.28 5.03 -13.00
CA ASP A 1 49.25 4.02 -13.27
C ASP A 1 48.07 4.23 -12.32
N GLN A 2 47.18 5.19 -12.63
CA GLN A 2 45.96 5.44 -11.86
C GLN A 2 44.82 4.79 -12.64
N LYS A 3 44.37 3.61 -12.19
CA LYS A 3 43.32 2.83 -12.85
C LYS A 3 41.96 3.49 -12.65
N GLU A 4 41.40 3.95 -13.75
CA GLU A 4 40.19 4.75 -13.95
C GLU A 4 38.85 4.02 -13.63
N GLY A 5 38.86 3.02 -12.74
CA GLY A 5 37.77 2.02 -12.66
C GLY A 5 37.22 1.68 -11.28
N HIS A 6 37.48 2.48 -10.24
CA HIS A 6 36.94 2.20 -8.90
C HIS A 6 35.71 3.06 -8.59
N ASN A 7 34.57 2.68 -9.15
CA ASN A 7 33.26 3.23 -8.86
C ASN A 7 32.66 2.55 -7.60
N THR A 8 33.33 2.69 -6.46
CA THR A 8 32.92 2.19 -5.13
C THR A 8 31.47 2.54 -4.76
N PHE A 9 30.94 3.64 -5.29
CA PHE A 9 29.55 4.08 -5.11
C PHE A 9 28.49 3.11 -5.65
N HIS A 10 28.80 2.31 -6.70
CA HIS A 10 27.84 1.36 -7.28
C HIS A 10 27.75 0.04 -6.50
N ARG A 11 28.70 -0.25 -5.59
CA ARG A 11 28.62 -1.47 -4.76
C ARG A 11 27.59 -1.35 -3.64
N TYR A 12 27.30 -0.12 -3.19
CA TYR A 12 26.42 0.16 -2.05
C TYR A 12 25.06 0.74 -2.45
N LEU A 13 24.96 1.43 -3.59
CA LEU A 13 23.65 1.70 -4.19
C LEU A 13 23.21 0.47 -4.97
N LYS A 14 22.37 -0.37 -4.36
CA LYS A 14 21.50 -1.23 -5.17
C LYS A 14 20.61 -0.31 -6.00
N ASP A 15 20.61 -0.47 -7.32
CA ASP A 15 19.60 0.12 -8.18
C ASP A 15 18.23 -0.43 -7.77
N ILE A 16 17.60 0.20 -6.78
CA ILE A 16 16.18 0.00 -6.50
C ILE A 16 15.50 0.73 -7.63
N THR A 17 15.12 0.01 -8.67
CA THR A 17 14.17 0.48 -9.67
C THR A 17 12.82 0.64 -8.98
N PHE A 18 12.69 1.74 -8.23
CA PHE A 18 11.48 2.11 -7.52
C PHE A 18 10.44 2.51 -8.58
N HIS A 19 9.62 1.53 -8.96
CA HIS A 19 8.43 1.72 -9.77
C HIS A 19 7.23 1.45 -8.87
N PRO A 20 6.78 2.45 -8.09
CA PRO A 20 5.64 2.25 -7.23
C PRO A 20 4.44 2.07 -8.13
N ASN A 21 3.67 1.00 -7.90
CA ASN A 21 2.41 0.85 -8.59
C ASN A 21 1.57 2.13 -8.34
N PRO A 22 1.15 2.87 -9.38
CA PRO A 22 0.45 4.14 -9.20
C PRO A 22 -0.87 3.97 -8.43
N MET A 23 -1.48 2.79 -8.51
CA MET A 23 -2.67 2.45 -7.72
C MET A 23 -2.36 2.35 -6.22
N VAL A 24 -1.20 1.79 -5.87
CA VAL A 24 -0.72 1.70 -4.47
C VAL A 24 -0.44 3.09 -3.92
N GLN A 25 0.26 3.93 -4.68
CA GLN A 25 0.50 5.33 -4.28
C GLN A 25 -0.79 6.09 -4.05
N ARG A 26 -1.77 5.93 -4.95
CA ARG A 26 -3.06 6.61 -4.83
C ARG A 26 -3.82 6.17 -3.58
N LEU A 27 -3.85 4.86 -3.28
CA LEU A 27 -4.44 4.36 -2.03
C LEU A 27 -3.72 4.89 -0.79
N MET A 28 -2.39 4.97 -0.81
CA MET A 28 -1.62 5.56 0.29
C MET A 28 -1.96 7.05 0.47
N GLY A 29 -2.17 7.79 -0.61
CA GLY A 29 -2.61 9.19 -0.54
C GLY A 29 -3.99 9.35 0.11
N MET A 30 -4.94 8.48 -0.23
CA MET A 30 -6.31 8.53 0.31
C MET A 30 -6.39 8.03 1.76
N GLY A 31 -5.65 6.98 2.09
CA GLY A 31 -5.75 6.26 3.36
C GLY A 31 -4.60 6.48 4.34
N GLY A 32 -3.60 7.30 3.99
CA GLY A 32 -2.38 7.46 4.76
C GLY A 32 -2.61 7.88 6.21
N HIS A 33 -3.56 8.80 6.43
CA HIS A 33 -3.97 9.26 7.76
C HIS A 33 -4.66 8.16 8.62
N LEU A 34 -5.10 7.06 8.00
CA LEU A 34 -5.66 5.88 8.66
C LEU A 34 -4.63 4.75 8.81
N GLY A 35 -3.36 5.04 8.51
CA GLY A 35 -2.28 4.06 8.54
C GLY A 35 -2.30 3.08 7.37
N ILE A 36 -2.93 3.41 6.24
CA ILE A 36 -2.83 2.61 5.01
C ILE A 36 -1.51 2.92 4.31
N GLY A 37 -0.45 2.25 4.74
CA GLY A 37 0.87 2.30 4.11
C GLY A 37 1.00 1.33 2.92
N ALA A 38 2.20 1.27 2.32
CA ALA A 38 2.47 0.51 1.10
C ALA A 38 1.99 -0.94 1.15
N THR A 39 2.35 -1.71 2.19
CA THR A 39 1.99 -3.13 2.31
C THR A 39 0.47 -3.34 2.39
N ARG A 40 -0.25 -2.45 3.06
CA ARG A 40 -1.72 -2.51 3.15
C ARG A 40 -2.36 -2.13 1.82
N ALA A 41 -1.87 -1.07 1.19
CA ALA A 41 -2.34 -0.63 -0.12
C ALA A 41 -2.08 -1.70 -1.20
N GLU A 42 -0.93 -2.38 -1.17
CA GLU A 42 -0.63 -3.53 -2.02
C GLU A 42 -1.59 -4.70 -1.77
N ALA A 43 -1.90 -5.02 -0.51
CA ALA A 43 -2.87 -6.07 -0.19
C ALA A 43 -4.27 -5.75 -0.72
N LEU A 44 -4.70 -4.48 -0.60
CA LEU A 44 -5.95 -4.00 -1.18
C LEU A 44 -5.96 -4.13 -2.70
N ILE A 45 -4.92 -3.67 -3.40
CA ILE A 45 -4.82 -3.80 -4.86
C ILE A 45 -4.75 -5.28 -5.27
N ARG A 46 -4.03 -6.12 -4.53
CA ARG A 46 -3.99 -7.56 -4.80
C ARG A 46 -5.36 -8.22 -4.68
N ARG A 47 -6.18 -7.78 -3.73
CA ARG A 47 -7.52 -8.34 -3.49
C ARG A 47 -8.56 -7.82 -4.48
N PHE A 48 -8.55 -6.53 -4.75
CA PHE A 48 -9.61 -5.83 -5.50
C PHE A 48 -9.22 -5.46 -6.93
N GLY A 49 -7.93 -5.55 -7.28
CA GLY A 49 -7.38 -5.25 -8.60
C GLY A 49 -7.16 -3.75 -8.85
N THR A 50 -8.15 -2.91 -8.54
CA THR A 50 -8.11 -1.47 -8.87
C THR A 50 -8.51 -0.60 -7.69
N VAL A 51 -8.08 0.66 -7.72
CA VAL A 51 -8.47 1.68 -6.72
C VAL A 51 -9.99 1.87 -6.69
N TYR A 52 -10.63 1.85 -7.86
CA TYR A 52 -12.09 1.99 -7.97
C TYR A 52 -12.83 0.86 -7.25
N ASN A 53 -12.37 -0.38 -7.42
CA ASN A 53 -12.97 -1.54 -6.74
C ASN A 53 -12.77 -1.47 -5.22
N VAL A 54 -11.66 -0.89 -4.74
CA VAL A 54 -11.45 -0.64 -3.31
C VAL A 54 -12.43 0.41 -2.79
N ALA A 55 -12.63 1.51 -3.51
CA ALA A 55 -13.51 2.61 -3.10
C ALA A 55 -15.00 2.25 -3.14
N THR A 56 -15.39 1.27 -3.97
CA THR A 56 -16.78 0.82 -4.12
C THR A 56 -17.11 -0.45 -3.34
N ALA A 57 -16.10 -1.11 -2.74
CA ALA A 57 -16.29 -2.26 -1.87
C ALA A 57 -17.14 -1.92 -0.64
N THR A 58 -17.75 -2.95 -0.04
CA THR A 58 -18.41 -2.82 1.26
C THR A 58 -17.39 -2.79 2.40
N PRO A 59 -17.74 -2.21 3.57
CA PRO A 59 -16.87 -2.24 4.75
C PRO A 59 -16.41 -3.66 5.12
N GLU A 60 -17.29 -4.65 5.03
CA GLU A 60 -17.01 -6.05 5.34
C GLU A 60 -15.96 -6.66 4.40
N MET A 61 -16.02 -6.29 3.11
CA MET A 61 -15.04 -6.74 2.13
C MET A 61 -13.65 -6.17 2.42
N LEU A 62 -13.57 -4.89 2.82
CA LEU A 62 -12.31 -4.25 3.19
C LEU A 62 -11.76 -4.80 4.51
N GLU A 63 -12.62 -5.04 5.50
CA GLU A 63 -12.25 -5.61 6.80
C GLU A 63 -11.54 -6.96 6.66
N ALA A 64 -12.00 -7.79 5.72
CA ALA A 64 -11.47 -9.12 5.46
C ALA A 64 -10.09 -9.13 4.79
N VAL A 65 -9.54 -7.97 4.39
CA VAL A 65 -8.22 -7.91 3.75
C VAL A 65 -7.11 -8.14 4.76
N GLU A 66 -6.30 -9.15 4.46
CA GLU A 66 -5.14 -9.54 5.25
C GLU A 66 -3.84 -9.06 4.62
N TRP A 67 -2.89 -8.62 5.45
CA TRP A 67 -1.51 -8.39 5.04
C TRP A 67 -0.55 -8.92 6.11
N LYS A 68 0.72 -9.11 5.73
CA LYS A 68 1.79 -9.49 6.66
C LYS A 68 2.58 -8.27 7.09
N ASP A 69 2.81 -8.10 8.39
CA ASP A 69 3.72 -7.08 8.90
C ASP A 69 5.20 -7.46 8.65
N GLN A 70 6.13 -6.55 8.99
CA GLN A 70 7.57 -6.79 8.84
C GLN A 70 8.08 -7.98 9.68
N LYS A 71 7.33 -8.40 10.70
CA LYS A 71 7.63 -9.56 11.55
C LYS A 71 6.90 -10.83 11.08
N GLY A 72 6.27 -10.79 9.91
CA GLY A 72 5.56 -11.92 9.31
C GLY A 72 4.18 -12.21 9.91
N ARG A 73 3.66 -11.35 10.82
CA ARG A 73 2.35 -11.55 11.46
C ARG A 73 1.24 -11.13 10.52
N VAL A 74 0.21 -11.96 10.42
CA VAL A 74 -1.00 -11.65 9.65
C VAL A 74 -1.84 -10.63 10.42
N GLN A 75 -2.25 -9.58 9.72
CA GLN A 75 -3.03 -8.47 10.24
C GLN A 75 -4.22 -8.21 9.33
N ARG A 76 -5.29 -7.63 9.88
CA ARG A 76 -6.53 -7.26 9.17
C ARG A 76 -6.82 -5.78 9.30
N ILE A 77 -7.53 -5.20 8.31
CA ILE A 77 -7.79 -3.75 8.28
C ILE A 77 -8.68 -3.35 9.46
N GLY A 78 -9.61 -4.22 9.81
CA GLY A 78 -10.58 -4.00 10.88
C GLY A 78 -11.72 -3.08 10.45
N LYS A 79 -12.92 -3.35 10.96
CA LYS A 79 -14.16 -2.66 10.56
C LYS A 79 -14.08 -1.14 10.68
N ALA A 80 -13.54 -0.64 11.79
CA ALA A 80 -13.49 0.80 12.06
C ALA A 80 -12.65 1.57 11.02
N VAL A 81 -11.52 1.00 10.58
CA VAL A 81 -10.66 1.61 9.56
C VAL A 81 -11.32 1.52 8.18
N ALA A 82 -11.94 0.38 7.86
CA ALA A 82 -12.67 0.20 6.61
C ALA A 82 -13.79 1.25 6.44
N VAL A 83 -14.61 1.45 7.47
CA VAL A 83 -15.69 2.46 7.45
C VAL A 83 -15.12 3.87 7.34
N LYS A 84 -14.12 4.23 8.15
CA LYS A 84 -13.48 5.56 8.09
C LYS A 84 -12.86 5.84 6.72
N PHE A 85 -12.23 4.84 6.12
CA PHE A 85 -11.66 4.94 4.79
C PHE A 85 -12.73 5.23 3.74
N LEU A 86 -13.81 4.43 3.71
CA LEU A 86 -14.90 4.60 2.75
C LEU A 86 -15.59 5.96 2.89
N ARG A 87 -15.85 6.41 4.13
CA ARG A 87 -16.35 7.76 4.40
C ARG A 87 -15.41 8.85 3.89
N GLY A 88 -14.11 8.67 4.11
CA GLY A 88 -13.07 9.60 3.66
C GLY A 88 -12.97 9.73 2.14
N VAL A 89 -13.34 8.68 1.38
CA VAL A 89 -13.38 8.72 -0.09
C VAL A 89 -14.74 9.15 -0.66
N GLY A 90 -15.66 9.63 0.18
CA GLY A 90 -16.94 10.18 -0.23
C GLY A 90 -18.13 9.21 -0.21
N ARG A 91 -18.05 8.10 0.55
CA ARG A 91 -19.17 7.20 0.83
C ARG A 91 -19.78 7.43 2.23
N PRO A 92 -20.67 8.42 2.40
CA PRO A 92 -21.30 8.70 3.70
C PRO A 92 -22.34 7.64 4.10
N ASP A 93 -22.73 6.75 3.18
CA ASP A 93 -23.75 5.71 3.35
C ASP A 93 -23.28 4.49 4.17
N VAL A 94 -21.99 4.41 4.48
CA VAL A 94 -21.36 3.27 5.20
C VAL A 94 -21.12 3.53 6.69
#